data_AF-V7PZL5-F1
#
_entry.id   AF-V7PZL5-F1
#
_cell.length_a   1.000
_cell.length_b   1.000
_cell.length_c   1.000
_cell.angle_alpha   90.00
_cell.angle_beta   90.00
_cell.angle_gamma   90.00
#
_symmetry.space_group_name_H-M   'P 1'
#
loop_
_entity.id
_entity.type
_entity.pdbx_description
1 polymer ?
#
loop_
_entity_poly.entity_id
_entity_poly.type
_entity_poly.pdbx_seq_one_letter_code
_entity_poly.pdbx_strand_id
1 'polypeptide(L)'
;MLKIRLQRIGRKNDPAFRVVLTDSKNSAKSGRFKEILGSYNLKKNEVVFKADRISYWMKNGAQVSDTVFNFLVSQKLIEGKKKNVLSKKSPTKPRKELKKS
;
A
#
# COMPACT_ATOMS: atom_id res chain seq x y z
N MET A 1 4.11 14.66 8.30
CA MET A 1 3.14 13.77 8.98
C MET A 1 3.63 12.34 8.84
N LEU A 2 3.34 11.46 9.80
CA LEU A 2 3.67 10.04 9.65
C LEU A 2 2.75 9.39 8.60
N LYS A 3 3.36 8.69 7.65
CA LYS A 3 2.70 8.00 6.57
C LYS A 3 3.23 6.58 6.44
N ILE A 4 2.32 5.63 6.36
CA ILE A 4 2.58 4.23 6.01
C ILE A 4 2.41 4.11 4.50
N ARG A 5 3.47 3.74 3.80
CA ARG A 5 3.49 3.65 2.33
C ARG A 5 4.39 2.52 1.83
N LEU A 6 4.27 2.21 0.55
CA LEU A 6 5.17 1.30 -0.14
C LEU A 6 6.47 2.00 -0.54
N GLN A 7 7.58 1.34 -0.28
CA GLN A 7 8.92 1.70 -0.74
C GLN A 7 9.41 0.61 -1.70
N ARG A 8 9.77 0.99 -2.92
CA ARG A 8 10.36 0.05 -3.89
C ARG A 8 11.82 -0.23 -3.53
N ILE A 9 12.17 -1.50 -3.46
CA ILE A 9 13.54 -1.99 -3.17
C ILE A 9 14.06 -2.97 -4.22
N GLY A 10 13.20 -3.43 -5.13
CA GLY A 10 13.57 -4.42 -6.15
C GLY A 10 14.39 -3.86 -7.31
N ARG A 11 14.89 -4.76 -8.15
CA ARG A 11 15.70 -4.45 -9.34
C ARG A 11 14.83 -4.01 -10.52
N LYS A 12 15.48 -3.68 -11.64
CA LYS A 12 14.80 -3.53 -12.94
C LYS A 12 14.12 -4.87 -13.27
N ASN A 13 12.85 -4.81 -13.69
CA ASN A 13 12.01 -5.97 -14.02
C ASN A 13 11.74 -6.99 -12.88
N ASP A 14 12.19 -6.72 -11.65
CA ASP A 14 11.90 -7.55 -10.48
C ASP A 14 11.47 -6.64 -9.30
N PRO A 15 10.21 -6.18 -9.31
CA PRO A 15 9.72 -5.23 -8.31
C PRO A 15 9.41 -5.92 -6.98
N ALA A 16 10.17 -5.55 -5.96
CA ALA A 16 9.91 -5.86 -4.56
C ALA A 16 9.63 -4.56 -3.78
N PHE A 17 8.70 -4.62 -2.83
CA PHE A 17 8.27 -3.49 -2.04
C PHE A 17 8.37 -3.79 -0.54
N ARG A 18 8.70 -2.76 0.24
CA ARG A 18 8.58 -2.75 1.70
C ARG A 18 7.47 -1.83 2.12
N VAL A 19 6.79 -2.18 3.21
CA VAL A 19 5.77 -1.34 3.83
C VAL A 19 6.48 -0.62 4.97
N VAL A 20 6.61 0.70 4.85
CA VAL A 20 7.44 1.50 5.75
C VAL A 20 6.63 2.63 6.37
N LEU A 21 6.92 2.92 7.63
CA LEU A 21 6.49 4.12 8.33
C LEU A 21 7.53 5.22 8.15
N THR A 22 7.14 6.36 7.60
CA THR A 22 8.05 7.47 7.31
C THR A 22 7.32 8.80 7.42
N ASP A 23 8.05 9.90 7.61
CA ASP A 23 7.44 11.21 7.39
C ASP A 23 7.10 11.39 5.90
N SER A 24 5.96 12.01 5.63
CA SER A 24 5.47 12.40 4.31
C SER A 24 6.45 13.24 3.50
N LYS A 25 7.27 14.07 4.18
CA LYS A 25 8.30 14.90 3.55
C LYS A 25 9.47 14.09 2.99
N ASN A 26 9.72 12.89 3.52
CA ASN A 26 10.81 12.06 3.04
C ASN A 26 10.44 11.44 1.69
N SER A 27 11.40 11.40 0.76
CA SER A 27 11.24 10.69 -0.50
C SER A 27 11.18 9.18 -0.28
N ALA A 28 10.34 8.49 -1.07
CA ALA A 28 10.26 7.03 -1.04
C ALA A 28 11.58 6.34 -1.43
N LYS A 29 12.48 7.06 -2.10
CA LYS A 29 13.80 6.55 -2.52
C LYS A 29 14.90 6.81 -1.48
N SER A 30 14.66 7.69 -0.50
CA SER A 30 15.71 8.19 0.40
C SER A 30 16.15 7.15 1.44
N GLY A 31 15.43 6.05 1.63
CA GLY A 31 15.75 5.05 2.66
C GLY A 31 15.51 5.51 4.10
N ARG A 32 15.16 6.78 4.33
CA ARG A 32 14.85 7.34 5.66
C ARG A 32 13.43 6.96 6.07
N PHE A 33 13.30 5.89 6.82
CA PHE A 33 12.05 5.46 7.46
C PHE A 33 12.28 5.25 8.97
N LYS A 34 11.20 5.30 9.74
CA LYS A 34 11.21 5.09 11.19
C LYS A 34 11.09 3.60 11.54
N GLU A 35 10.26 2.87 10.81
CA GLU A 35 10.03 1.44 11.05
C GLU A 35 9.59 0.71 9.77
N ILE A 36 9.96 -0.57 9.66
CA ILE A 36 9.45 -1.49 8.63
C ILE A 36 8.27 -2.28 9.21
N LEU A 37 7.10 -2.07 8.62
CA LEU A 37 5.82 -2.66 9.04
C LEU A 37 5.42 -3.88 8.21
N GLY A 38 6.17 -4.20 7.16
CA GLY A 38 5.89 -5.36 6.32
C GLY A 38 6.65 -5.36 4.99
N SER A 39 6.29 -6.32 4.15
CA SER A 39 6.83 -6.47 2.79
C SER A 39 5.75 -6.92 1.83
N TYR A 40 5.91 -6.52 0.57
CA TYR A 40 5.08 -6.96 -0.52
C TYR A 40 5.95 -7.42 -1.69
N ASN A 41 5.78 -8.68 -2.07
CA ASN A 41 6.44 -9.27 -3.22
C ASN A 41 5.42 -9.44 -4.36
N LEU A 42 5.63 -8.72 -5.47
CA LEU A 42 4.73 -8.77 -6.62
C LEU A 42 4.80 -10.12 -7.34
N LYS A 43 5.99 -10.72 -7.44
CA LYS A 43 6.19 -11.98 -8.18
C LYS A 43 5.49 -13.17 -7.52
N LYS A 44 5.49 -13.18 -6.18
CA LYS A 44 4.82 -14.22 -5.38
C LYS A 44 3.39 -13.84 -4.99
N ASN A 45 2.95 -12.61 -5.29
CA ASN A 45 1.71 -12.02 -4.76
C ASN A 45 1.58 -12.15 -3.23
N GLU A 46 2.72 -12.14 -2.53
CA GLU A 46 2.79 -12.38 -1.10
C GLU A 46 2.90 -11.04 -0.37
N VAL A 47 2.00 -10.82 0.57
CA VAL A 47 1.96 -9.63 1.41
C VAL A 47 2.11 -10.05 2.86
N VAL A 48 3.13 -9.54 3.52
CA VAL A 48 3.39 -9.78 4.94
C VAL A 48 3.26 -8.45 5.67
N PHE A 49 2.37 -8.40 6.66
CA PHE A 49 2.12 -7.23 7.48
C PHE A 49 2.28 -7.54 8.97
N LYS A 50 2.88 -6.62 9.71
CA LYS A 50 2.88 -6.61 11.18
C LYS A 50 1.62 -5.91 11.67
N ALA A 51 0.52 -6.67 11.78
CA ALA A 51 -0.80 -6.14 12.12
C ALA A 51 -0.78 -5.27 13.38
N ASP A 52 -0.16 -5.74 14.46
CA ASP A 52 -0.13 -5.03 15.75
C ASP A 52 0.50 -3.64 15.65
N ARG A 53 1.62 -3.56 14.92
CA ARG A 53 2.36 -2.31 14.72
C ARG A 53 1.61 -1.35 13.83
N ILE A 54 0.97 -1.85 12.78
CA ILE A 54 0.16 -1.01 11.88
C ILE A 54 -1.02 -0.41 12.65
N SER A 55 -1.73 -1.23 13.43
CA SER A 55 -2.85 -0.77 14.27
C SER A 55 -2.40 0.27 15.30
N TYR A 56 -1.27 0.05 15.96
CA TYR A 56 -0.67 1.02 16.88
C TYR A 56 -0.40 2.37 16.21
N TRP A 57 0.27 2.36 15.06
CA TRP A 57 0.60 3.62 14.37
C TRP A 57 -0.62 4.33 13.80
N MET A 58 -1.62 3.59 13.34
CA MET A 58 -2.90 4.17 12.91
C MET A 58 -3.63 4.86 14.07
N LYS A 59 -3.66 4.25 15.27
CA LYS A 59 -4.20 4.90 16.48
C LYS A 59 -3.44 6.17 16.83
N ASN A 60 -2.14 6.21 16.60
CA ASN A 60 -1.29 7.39 16.81
C ASN A 60 -1.42 8.45 15.69
N GLY A 61 -2.38 8.32 14.77
CA GLY A 61 -2.63 9.28 13.70
C GLY A 61 -1.75 9.14 12.46
N ALA A 62 -1.05 8.01 12.28
CA ALA A 62 -0.34 7.75 11.04
C ALA A 62 -1.33 7.50 9.90
N GLN A 63 -1.13 8.20 8.78
CA GLN A 63 -1.96 8.00 7.59
C GLN A 63 -1.44 6.85 6.73
N VAL A 64 -2.34 6.02 6.20
CA VAL A 64 -1.99 4.96 5.24
C VAL A 64 -2.19 5.45 3.81
N SER A 65 -1.32 5.03 2.88
CA SER A 65 -1.57 5.25 1.45
C SER A 65 -2.71 4.36 0.94
N ASP A 66 -3.43 4.80 -0.09
CA ASP A 66 -4.64 4.09 -0.56
C ASP A 66 -4.35 2.65 -1.03
N THR A 67 -3.18 2.40 -1.64
CA THR A 67 -2.75 1.04 -2.00
C THR A 67 -2.54 0.15 -0.78
N VAL A 68 -1.91 0.67 0.28
CA VAL A 68 -1.69 -0.08 1.52
C VAL A 68 -3.01 -0.32 2.24
N PHE A 69 -3.89 0.69 2.27
CA PHE A 69 -5.25 0.55 2.79
C PHE A 69 -6.00 -0.57 2.08
N ASN A 70 -5.95 -0.64 0.75
CA ASN A 70 -6.59 -1.71 -0.02
C ASN A 70 -6.03 -3.10 0.31
N PHE A 71 -4.72 -3.20 0.57
CA PHE A 71 -4.12 -4.47 1.02
C PHE A 71 -4.60 -4.85 2.43
N LEU A 72 -4.66 -3.91 3.36
CA LEU A 72 -5.13 -4.15 4.73
C LEU A 72 -6.60 -4.59 4.75
N VAL A 73 -7.45 -3.95 3.93
CA VAL A 73 -8.84 -4.38 3.71
C VAL A 73 -8.90 -5.79 3.11
N SER A 74 -8.04 -6.09 2.14
CA SER A 74 -8.02 -7.42 1.51
C SER A 74 -7.58 -8.53 2.48
N GLN A 75 -6.74 -8.21 3.45
CA GLN A 75 -6.28 -9.10 4.52
C GLN A 75 -7.22 -9.11 5.74
N LYS A 76 -8.37 -8.42 5.66
CA LYS A 76 -9.34 -8.28 6.76
C LYS A 76 -8.75 -7.69 8.05
N LEU A 77 -7.67 -6.91 7.94
CA LEU A 77 -7.06 -6.21 9.09
C LEU A 77 -7.79 -4.92 9.43
N ILE A 78 -8.48 -4.33 8.46
CA ILE A 78 -9.24 -3.09 8.60
C ILE A 78 -10.54 -3.23 7.82
N GLU A 79 -11.63 -2.71 8.36
CA GLU A 79 -12.91 -2.63 7.69
C GLU A 79 -13.01 -1.34 6.87
N GLY A 80 -13.36 -1.47 5.59
CA GLY A 80 -13.54 -0.31 4.72
C GLY A 80 -13.74 -0.66 3.25
N LYS A 81 -14.33 0.29 2.50
CA LYS A 81 -14.46 0.15 1.04
C LYS A 81 -13.11 0.40 0.37
N LYS A 82 -12.67 -0.51 -0.51
CA LYS A 82 -11.44 -0.34 -1.29
C LYS A 82 -11.51 0.97 -2.10
N LYS A 83 -10.44 1.75 -2.05
CA LYS A 83 -10.32 3.03 -2.74
C LYS A 83 -9.81 2.82 -4.17
N ASN A 84 -10.31 3.60 -5.12
CA ASN A 84 -9.77 3.60 -6.48
C ASN A 84 -8.43 4.34 -6.50
N VAL A 85 -7.36 3.64 -6.87
CA VAL A 85 -5.98 4.16 -6.95
C VAL A 85 -5.53 4.44 -8.38
N LEU A 86 -6.39 4.24 -9.37
CA LEU A 86 -6.08 4.52 -10.78
C LEU A 86 -6.18 6.03 -11.07
N SER A 87 -5.36 6.49 -12.02
CA SER A 87 -5.40 7.88 -12.48
C SER A 87 -6.71 8.17 -13.19
N LYS A 88 -7.30 9.35 -12.92
CA LYS A 88 -8.55 9.82 -13.56
C LYS A 88 -8.48 9.87 -15.09
N LYS A 89 -7.27 9.92 -15.68
CA LYS A 89 -7.06 9.95 -17.14
C LYS A 89 -7.34 8.60 -17.84
N SER A 90 -7.54 7.51 -17.09
CA SER A 90 -7.83 6.19 -17.65
C SER A 90 -8.90 5.49 -16.78
N PRO A 91 -10.17 5.95 -16.82
CA PRO A 91 -11.22 5.34 -16.02
C PRO A 91 -11.51 3.91 -16.50
N THR A 92 -11.58 2.97 -15.55
CA THR A 92 -12.00 1.60 -15.82
C THR A 92 -13.44 1.62 -16.30
N LYS A 93 -13.69 1.25 -17.56
CA LYS A 93 -15.05 0.96 -18.02
C LYS A 93 -15.70 -0.04 -17.05
N PRO A 94 -16.91 0.21 -16.56
CA PRO A 94 -17.55 -0.67 -15.57
C PRO A 94 -17.67 -2.10 -16.13
N ARG A 95 -17.43 -3.10 -15.28
CA ARG A 95 -17.45 -4.54 -15.62
C ARG A 95 -18.73 -5.00 -16.35
N LYS A 96 -19.84 -4.25 -16.25
CA LYS A 96 -21.09 -4.47 -17.00
C LYS A 96 -20.93 -4.29 -18.52
N GLU A 97 -19.97 -3.49 -18.99
CA GLU A 97 -19.74 -3.23 -20.42
C GLU A 97 -18.86 -4.30 -21.10
N LEU A 98 -18.02 -5.00 -20.34
CA LEU A 98 -17.12 -6.06 -20.86
C LEU A 98 -17.82 -7.40 -21.11
N LYS A 99 -19.07 -7.59 -20.64
CA LYS A 99 -19.85 -8.83 -20.81
C LYS A 99 -20.88 -8.77 -21.94
N LYS A 100 -20.91 -7.68 -22.72
CA LYS A 100 -21.87 -7.46 -23.82
C LYS A 100 -21.28 -7.63 -25.23
N SER A 101 -20.02 -8.04 -25.35
CA SER A 101 -19.35 -8.35 -26.61
C SER A 101 -19.23 -9.85 -26.82
#